data_AF-A0A2V9L7Y6-F1
#
_entry.id   AF-A0A2V9L7Y6-F1
#
_cell.length_a   1.000
_cell.length_b   1.000
_cell.length_c   1.000
_cell.angle_alpha   90.00
_cell.angle_beta   90.00
_cell.angle_gamma   90.00
#
_symmetry.space_group_name_H-M   'P 1'
#
loop_
_entity.id
_entity.type
_entity.pdbx_description
1 polymer ?
#
loop_
_entity_poly.entity_id
_entity_poly.type
_entity_poly.pdbx_seq_one_letter_code
_entity_poly.pdbx_strand_id
1 'polypeptide(L)'
;MVVSLPNGSRFVFWRGSSYVPFWAGKHDTGMSYEWAETSPPSGGFVDSVEPLMDKELRYGRVEIIESTAARVHVRWTYQSCDFLYKVWGDEATEDFYFYPDGFGSRVLSLKRGPGIEYELSEFIILAPQADFPFSFLPSNIVDMLFVDGTKREISFPYPEDDKGKREWPAEMAEKVQGTPIIYRVRLHKDETAAAIYFNPLDTRLPPVIYAPFFDRGDMVTPVYWGSHWPLARGKSTGWTIDDRIYYSPSHNSVITWAHSRPASLSRANIVTLDTLGHSRLMTLERWAWLIAMTDASDSQLLEWARSFSHPPSVEITGGRLDFDSYVPERRAICLTVDSATVSMTIQPTVTCVNPVFELRGAPGTLLSVALAARPLKHGEYAWDGRTLWLDAKITQPEQLQLKFAKTPASHR
;
A
#
# COMPACT_ATOMS: atom_id res chain seq x y z
N MET A 1 -10.58 5.86 -12.34
CA MET A 1 -11.31 5.62 -11.07
C MET A 1 -10.56 6.31 -9.95
N VAL A 2 -11.25 6.86 -8.97
CA VAL A 2 -10.65 7.61 -7.85
C VAL A 2 -11.34 7.16 -6.56
N VAL A 3 -10.56 6.77 -5.56
CA VAL A 3 -11.02 6.61 -4.18
C VAL A 3 -10.80 7.94 -3.46
N SER A 4 -11.87 8.55 -2.96
CA SER A 4 -11.80 9.78 -2.16
C SER A 4 -12.04 9.43 -0.69
N LEU A 5 -11.11 9.82 0.18
CA LEU A 5 -11.16 9.48 1.61
C LEU A 5 -11.60 10.70 2.45
N PRO A 6 -12.16 10.49 3.65
CA PRO A 6 -12.68 11.57 4.49
C PRO A 6 -11.66 12.65 4.87
N ASN A 7 -10.37 12.29 4.94
CA ASN A 7 -9.27 13.23 5.18
C ASN A 7 -8.90 14.09 3.94
N GLY A 8 -9.65 13.98 2.84
CA GLY A 8 -9.44 14.73 1.60
C GLY A 8 -8.40 14.10 0.65
N SER A 9 -7.74 13.01 1.06
CA SER A 9 -6.80 12.31 0.20
C SER A 9 -7.50 11.55 -0.93
N ARG A 10 -6.78 11.36 -2.04
CA ARG A 10 -7.28 10.72 -3.25
C ARG A 10 -6.31 9.65 -3.71
N PHE A 11 -6.78 8.42 -3.87
CA PHE A 11 -6.02 7.33 -4.46
C PHE A 11 -6.56 7.03 -5.86
N VAL A 12 -5.71 7.16 -6.88
CA VAL A 12 -6.11 7.26 -8.28
C VAL A 12 -5.65 6.06 -9.07
N PHE A 13 -6.58 5.49 -9.85
CA PHE A 13 -6.32 4.50 -10.88
C PHE A 13 -6.71 5.12 -12.22
N TRP A 14 -5.72 5.55 -12.99
CA TRP A 14 -5.95 6.30 -14.22
C TRP A 14 -5.48 5.52 -15.44
N ARG A 15 -6.27 5.55 -16.52
CA ARG A 15 -5.90 4.90 -17.78
C ARG A 15 -4.57 5.42 -18.33
N GLY A 16 -4.25 6.69 -18.10
CA GLY A 16 -2.98 7.28 -18.54
C GLY A 16 -1.76 6.76 -17.79
N SER A 17 -1.91 6.25 -16.56
CA SER A 17 -0.82 5.60 -15.81
C SER A 17 -0.77 4.08 -16.03
N SER A 18 -1.44 3.55 -17.05
CA SER A 18 -1.65 2.11 -17.23
C SER A 18 -2.35 1.45 -16.01
N TYR A 19 -3.21 2.22 -15.33
CA TYR A 19 -3.83 1.88 -14.04
C TYR A 19 -2.88 1.65 -12.86
N VAL A 20 -1.57 1.83 -13.03
CA VAL A 20 -0.63 1.93 -11.91
C VAL A 20 -1.16 2.99 -10.94
N PRO A 21 -1.42 2.61 -9.67
CA PRO A 21 -2.08 3.49 -8.74
C PRO A 21 -1.11 4.46 -8.07
N PHE A 22 -1.64 5.61 -7.67
CA PHE A 22 -0.89 6.63 -6.96
C PHE A 22 -1.79 7.48 -6.05
N TRP A 23 -1.21 8.02 -4.98
CA TRP A 23 -1.80 9.13 -4.23
C TRP A 23 -1.71 10.41 -5.05
N ALA A 24 -2.84 11.07 -5.29
CA ALA A 24 -2.85 12.36 -5.99
C ALA A 24 -2.72 13.51 -4.98
N GLY A 25 -1.66 14.30 -5.12
CA GLY A 25 -1.43 15.53 -4.37
C GLY A 25 -2.43 16.63 -4.72
N LYS A 26 -2.43 17.70 -3.94
CA LYS A 26 -3.22 18.92 -4.19
C LYS A 26 -2.54 19.86 -5.19
N HIS A 27 -1.25 19.65 -5.44
CA HIS A 27 -0.41 20.49 -6.29
C HIS A 27 0.06 19.71 -7.53
N ASP A 28 -0.87 19.03 -8.21
CA ASP A 28 -0.70 18.31 -9.48
C ASP A 28 0.48 17.32 -9.56
N THR A 29 0.90 16.84 -8.40
CA THR A 29 1.93 15.81 -8.19
C THR A 29 1.25 14.52 -7.74
N GLY A 30 1.98 13.40 -7.78
CA GLY A 30 1.46 12.14 -7.27
C GLY A 30 2.56 11.23 -6.73
N MET A 31 2.18 10.20 -5.98
CA MET A 31 3.12 9.26 -5.37
C MET A 31 2.63 7.83 -5.55
N SER A 32 3.46 6.98 -6.17
CA SER A 32 3.23 5.55 -6.31
C SER A 32 4.23 4.77 -5.45
N TYR A 33 3.77 3.63 -4.92
CA TYR A 33 4.60 2.66 -4.19
C TYR A 33 5.14 1.55 -5.10
N GLU A 34 5.12 1.78 -6.42
CA GLU A 34 5.44 0.80 -7.45
C GLU A 34 4.41 -0.34 -7.56
N TRP A 35 4.85 -1.47 -8.09
CA TRP A 35 4.09 -2.64 -8.52
C TRP A 35 5.01 -3.86 -8.51
N ALA A 36 4.54 -5.00 -9.01
CA ALA A 36 5.35 -6.18 -9.24
C ALA A 36 6.08 -6.06 -10.58
N GLU A 37 7.31 -5.54 -10.58
CA GLU A 37 8.21 -5.50 -11.73
C GLU A 37 9.09 -6.75 -11.76
N THR A 38 9.34 -7.33 -12.94
CA THR A 38 10.20 -8.52 -13.04
C THR A 38 11.46 -8.25 -13.81
N SER A 39 12.53 -8.95 -13.43
CA SER A 39 13.76 -8.97 -14.20
C SER A 39 13.54 -9.55 -15.61
N PRO A 40 14.46 -9.27 -16.55
CA PRO A 40 14.48 -9.87 -17.87
C PRO A 40 14.21 -11.39 -17.89
N PRO A 41 13.07 -11.85 -18.44
CA PRO A 41 12.79 -13.27 -18.54
C PRO A 41 13.71 -13.93 -19.58
N SER A 42 14.07 -15.20 -19.36
CA SER A 42 15.04 -15.95 -20.17
C SER A 42 14.67 -16.08 -21.66
N GLY A 43 13.39 -15.91 -22.00
CA GLY A 43 12.89 -15.94 -23.38
C GLY A 43 13.07 -14.64 -24.18
N GLY A 44 13.86 -13.68 -23.68
CA GLY A 44 14.09 -12.37 -24.27
C GLY A 44 12.88 -11.43 -24.15
N PHE A 45 13.14 -10.12 -24.13
CA PHE A 45 12.18 -9.05 -23.86
C PHE A 45 12.63 -7.78 -24.59
N VAL A 46 11.72 -6.81 -24.77
CA VAL A 46 12.04 -5.49 -25.32
C VAL A 46 11.82 -4.42 -24.25
N ASP A 47 12.91 -3.76 -23.86
CA ASP A 47 12.97 -2.68 -22.87
C ASP A 47 12.78 -3.11 -21.41
N SER A 48 11.70 -2.76 -20.70
CA SER A 48 11.43 -3.21 -19.32
C SER A 48 10.30 -4.25 -19.30
N VAL A 49 10.11 -4.98 -18.18
CA VAL A 49 9.00 -5.94 -18.00
C VAL A 49 8.16 -5.58 -16.78
N GLU A 50 7.14 -4.77 -17.02
CA GLU A 50 6.40 -4.09 -15.96
C GLU A 50 5.00 -3.64 -16.44
N PRO A 51 4.02 -3.50 -15.53
CA PRO A 51 2.67 -3.07 -15.88
C PRO A 51 2.61 -1.68 -16.54
N LEU A 52 3.59 -0.80 -16.32
CA LEU A 52 3.57 0.51 -16.97
C LEU A 52 3.73 0.42 -18.50
N MET A 53 4.24 -0.69 -19.02
CA MET A 53 4.36 -0.95 -20.46
C MET A 53 3.02 -1.31 -21.09
N ASP A 54 2.00 -1.65 -20.30
CA ASP A 54 0.65 -1.94 -20.78
C ASP A 54 -0.14 -0.66 -21.16
N LYS A 55 0.43 0.17 -22.04
CA LYS A 55 -0.12 1.47 -22.47
C LYS A 55 -1.48 1.34 -23.17
N GLU A 56 -1.82 0.17 -23.67
CA GLU A 56 -3.12 -0.14 -24.30
C GLU A 56 -4.13 -0.76 -23.34
N LEU A 57 -3.71 -1.10 -22.11
CA LEU A 57 -4.52 -1.81 -21.12
C LEU A 57 -5.00 -3.18 -21.63
N ARG A 58 -4.11 -3.95 -22.27
CA ARG A 58 -4.38 -5.32 -22.71
C ARG A 58 -4.58 -6.25 -21.52
N TYR A 59 -3.82 -6.05 -20.45
CA TYR A 59 -3.73 -6.96 -19.29
C TYR A 59 -4.24 -6.33 -17.98
N GLY A 60 -4.06 -5.02 -17.78
CA GLY A 60 -4.47 -4.32 -16.56
C GLY A 60 -5.99 -4.12 -16.42
N ARG A 61 -6.58 -4.53 -15.29
CA ARG A 61 -8.00 -4.30 -14.97
C ARG A 61 -8.16 -3.77 -13.55
N VAL A 62 -9.07 -2.83 -13.37
CA VAL A 62 -9.39 -2.23 -12.07
C VAL A 62 -10.87 -2.42 -11.78
N GLU A 63 -11.17 -2.92 -10.59
CA GLU A 63 -12.51 -3.27 -10.15
C GLU A 63 -12.79 -2.68 -8.77
N ILE A 64 -13.97 -2.09 -8.60
CA ILE A 64 -14.50 -1.76 -7.26
C ILE A 64 -15.18 -3.03 -6.76
N ILE A 65 -14.56 -3.69 -5.80
CA ILE A 65 -15.10 -4.90 -5.18
C ILE A 65 -16.11 -4.52 -4.10
N GLU A 66 -15.81 -3.45 -3.35
CA GLU A 66 -16.65 -2.93 -2.27
C GLU A 66 -16.52 -1.41 -2.18
N SER A 67 -17.63 -0.72 -1.90
CA SER A 67 -17.63 0.72 -1.62
C SER A 67 -18.76 1.02 -0.64
N THR A 68 -18.50 0.77 0.64
CA THR A 68 -19.45 0.95 1.74
C THR A 68 -18.97 2.08 2.66
N ALA A 69 -19.81 2.45 3.63
CA ALA A 69 -19.42 3.41 4.66
C ALA A 69 -18.31 2.86 5.59
N ALA A 70 -18.17 1.53 5.71
CA ALA A 70 -17.18 0.91 6.58
C ALA A 70 -15.86 0.61 5.85
N ARG A 71 -15.91 0.33 4.54
CA ARG A 71 -14.72 0.00 3.76
C ARG A 71 -14.90 0.26 2.27
N VAL A 72 -13.82 0.72 1.64
CA VAL A 72 -13.65 0.67 0.18
C VAL A 72 -12.63 -0.41 -0.14
N HIS A 73 -12.98 -1.35 -1.03
CA HIS A 73 -12.07 -2.36 -1.55
C HIS A 73 -11.99 -2.24 -3.06
N VAL A 74 -10.80 -1.93 -3.54
CA VAL A 74 -10.48 -1.87 -4.97
C VAL A 74 -9.47 -2.96 -5.30
N ARG A 75 -9.66 -3.65 -6.42
CA ARG A 75 -8.71 -4.61 -6.96
C ARG A 75 -8.10 -4.10 -8.26
N TRP A 76 -6.78 -4.27 -8.40
CA TRP A 76 -6.05 -4.10 -9.64
C TRP A 76 -5.36 -5.41 -10.01
N THR A 77 -5.77 -6.02 -11.12
CA THR A 77 -5.10 -7.21 -11.69
C THR A 77 -4.30 -6.82 -12.92
N TYR A 78 -3.11 -7.39 -13.07
CA TYR A 78 -2.24 -7.10 -14.20
C TYR A 78 -1.23 -8.23 -14.46
N GLN A 79 -0.60 -8.16 -15.64
CA GLN A 79 0.57 -8.94 -15.99
C GLN A 79 1.67 -7.94 -16.37
N SER A 80 2.87 -8.14 -15.86
CA SER A 80 4.03 -7.39 -16.32
C SER A 80 4.30 -7.80 -17.77
N CYS A 81 4.32 -6.80 -18.66
CA CYS A 81 4.58 -7.03 -20.07
C CYS A 81 5.77 -6.20 -20.53
N ASP A 82 6.37 -6.58 -21.66
CA ASP A 82 7.38 -5.74 -22.29
C ASP A 82 6.76 -4.64 -23.15
N PHE A 83 7.61 -3.82 -23.76
CA PHE A 83 7.18 -2.72 -24.63
C PHE A 83 6.37 -3.18 -25.87
N LEU A 84 6.51 -4.45 -26.27
CA LEU A 84 5.74 -5.07 -27.35
C LEU A 84 4.54 -5.87 -26.83
N TYR A 85 4.19 -5.70 -25.56
CA TYR A 85 3.10 -6.39 -24.86
C TYR A 85 3.29 -7.91 -24.76
N LYS A 86 4.53 -8.42 -24.79
CA LYS A 86 4.79 -9.83 -24.51
C LYS A 86 4.60 -10.11 -23.01
N VAL A 87 4.04 -11.27 -22.66
CA VAL A 87 3.83 -11.75 -21.28
C VAL A 87 4.32 -13.20 -21.12
N TRP A 88 4.52 -13.66 -19.88
CA TRP A 88 5.16 -14.96 -19.57
C TRP A 88 4.35 -15.93 -18.71
N GLY A 89 3.05 -15.66 -18.48
CA GLY A 89 2.17 -16.53 -17.70
C GLY A 89 1.98 -16.09 -16.24
N ASP A 90 2.72 -15.09 -15.78
CA ASP A 90 2.68 -14.60 -14.41
C ASP A 90 1.56 -13.56 -14.23
N GLU A 91 1.04 -13.43 -13.01
CA GLU A 91 -0.09 -12.56 -12.68
C GLU A 91 0.09 -11.92 -11.32
N ALA A 92 -0.16 -10.62 -11.25
CA ALA A 92 -0.24 -9.87 -10.01
C ALA A 92 -1.67 -9.41 -9.76
N THR A 93 -2.07 -9.45 -8.49
CA THR A 93 -3.32 -8.87 -8.00
C THR A 93 -2.99 -8.00 -6.81
N GLU A 94 -3.30 -6.71 -6.91
CA GLU A 94 -3.20 -5.76 -5.82
C GLU A 94 -4.59 -5.37 -5.32
N ASP A 95 -4.88 -5.76 -4.07
CA ASP A 95 -6.09 -5.36 -3.36
C ASP A 95 -5.77 -4.17 -2.45
N PHE A 96 -6.55 -3.11 -2.56
CA PHE A 96 -6.47 -1.91 -1.75
C PHE A 96 -7.72 -1.79 -0.88
N TYR A 97 -7.54 -1.85 0.44
CA TYR A 97 -8.64 -1.71 1.41
C TYR A 97 -8.48 -0.38 2.15
N PHE A 98 -9.42 0.54 2.00
CA PHE A 98 -9.41 1.83 2.69
C PHE A 98 -10.55 1.94 3.70
N TYR A 99 -10.28 2.62 4.80
CA TYR A 99 -11.19 2.81 5.92
C TYR A 99 -11.52 4.30 6.16
N PRO A 100 -12.58 4.61 6.95
CA PRO A 100 -12.99 5.99 7.22
C PRO A 100 -11.91 6.88 7.85
N ASP A 101 -10.90 6.30 8.50
CA ASP A 101 -9.74 7.01 9.04
C ASP A 101 -8.76 7.55 7.99
N GLY A 102 -8.95 7.23 6.71
CA GLY A 102 -8.06 7.64 5.63
C GLY A 102 -6.79 6.78 5.50
N PHE A 103 -6.65 5.74 6.31
CA PHE A 103 -5.63 4.71 6.15
C PHE A 103 -6.20 3.53 5.36
N GLY A 104 -5.29 2.76 4.77
CA GLY A 104 -5.64 1.54 4.09
C GLY A 104 -4.50 0.54 4.08
N SER A 105 -4.74 -0.58 3.43
CA SER A 105 -3.71 -1.57 3.13
C SER A 105 -3.53 -1.72 1.62
N ARG A 106 -2.28 -1.83 1.18
CA ARG A 106 -1.90 -2.38 -0.13
C ARG A 106 -1.62 -3.85 0.08
N VAL A 107 -2.25 -4.73 -0.68
CA VAL A 107 -2.07 -6.17 -0.56
C VAL A 107 -1.71 -6.74 -1.92
N LEU A 108 -0.47 -7.19 -2.10
CA LEU A 108 -0.03 -7.81 -3.34
C LEU A 108 -0.10 -9.34 -3.20
N SER A 109 -0.86 -9.98 -4.09
CA SER A 109 -0.79 -11.41 -4.35
C SER A 109 -0.12 -11.63 -5.70
N LEU A 110 1.00 -12.34 -5.73
CA LEU A 110 1.79 -12.60 -6.93
C LEU A 110 1.79 -14.10 -7.23
N LYS A 111 1.34 -14.46 -8.43
CA LYS A 111 1.43 -15.81 -8.99
C LYS A 111 2.49 -15.79 -10.08
N ARG A 112 3.64 -16.42 -9.82
CA ARG A 112 4.81 -16.39 -10.72
C ARG A 112 5.41 -17.76 -10.97
N GLY A 113 6.17 -17.90 -12.05
CA GLY A 113 7.02 -19.07 -12.26
C GLY A 113 8.02 -19.27 -11.10
N PRO A 114 8.39 -20.51 -10.75
CA PRO A 114 9.36 -20.78 -9.69
C PRO A 114 10.72 -20.13 -10.01
N GLY A 115 11.26 -19.38 -9.05
CA GLY A 115 12.58 -18.75 -9.17
C GLY A 115 12.64 -17.48 -10.02
N ILE A 116 11.53 -17.04 -10.62
CA ILE A 116 11.44 -15.73 -11.28
C ILE A 116 11.36 -14.66 -10.22
N GLU A 117 12.25 -13.67 -10.20
CA GLU A 117 12.31 -12.64 -9.16
C GLU A 117 11.56 -11.37 -9.54
N TYR A 118 10.87 -10.76 -8.56
CA TYR A 118 10.14 -9.51 -8.74
C TYR A 118 10.61 -8.44 -7.75
N GLU A 119 10.70 -7.21 -8.21
CA GLU A 119 10.67 -6.00 -7.38
C GLU A 119 9.22 -5.65 -7.05
N LEU A 120 8.98 -5.07 -5.87
CA LEU A 120 7.63 -4.84 -5.35
C LEU A 120 7.39 -3.42 -4.84
N SER A 121 8.45 -2.64 -4.64
CA SER A 121 8.38 -1.37 -3.90
C SER A 121 9.48 -0.38 -4.28
N GLU A 122 9.03 0.75 -4.78
CA GLU A 122 9.81 1.92 -5.15
C GLU A 122 8.97 3.16 -4.81
N PHE A 123 9.64 4.23 -4.39
CA PHE A 123 8.98 5.51 -4.19
C PHE A 123 9.11 6.35 -5.46
N ILE A 124 8.02 6.42 -6.22
CA ILE A 124 7.94 7.12 -7.50
C ILE A 124 7.05 8.34 -7.36
N ILE A 125 7.60 9.53 -7.57
CA ILE A 125 6.87 10.79 -7.55
C ILE A 125 6.54 11.21 -8.98
N LEU A 126 5.26 11.31 -9.29
CA LEU A 126 4.76 11.89 -10.53
C LEU A 126 4.97 13.40 -10.52
N ALA A 127 5.62 13.91 -11.57
CA ALA A 127 5.84 15.32 -11.80
C ALA A 127 4.76 15.87 -12.75
N PRO A 128 4.30 17.13 -12.54
CA PRO A 128 3.39 17.78 -13.47
C PRO A 128 4.03 17.96 -14.85
N GLN A 129 3.18 18.11 -15.87
CA GLN A 129 3.65 18.56 -17.18
C GLN A 129 4.26 19.97 -17.05
N ALA A 130 5.38 20.18 -17.74
CA ALA A 130 6.16 21.42 -17.80
C ALA A 130 6.81 21.86 -16.48
N ASP A 131 6.77 21.04 -15.43
CA ASP A 131 7.40 21.34 -14.14
C ASP A 131 8.68 20.53 -13.93
N PHE A 132 9.76 21.24 -13.58
CA PHE A 132 11.04 20.64 -13.25
C PHE A 132 11.09 20.25 -11.77
N PRO A 133 11.70 19.12 -11.40
CA PRO A 133 11.65 18.60 -10.03
C PRO A 133 12.07 19.57 -8.92
N PHE A 134 13.05 20.45 -9.17
CA PHE A 134 13.45 21.48 -8.20
C PHE A 134 12.40 22.57 -7.95
N SER A 135 11.39 22.74 -8.81
CA SER A 135 10.32 23.72 -8.56
C SER A 135 9.36 23.24 -7.47
N PHE A 136 9.22 21.92 -7.29
CA PHE A 136 8.16 21.33 -6.48
C PHE A 136 8.63 20.33 -5.42
N LEU A 137 9.74 19.60 -5.63
CA LEU A 137 10.24 18.65 -4.64
C LEU A 137 10.88 19.39 -3.45
N PRO A 138 10.55 19.01 -2.21
CA PRO A 138 11.32 19.46 -1.05
C PRO A 138 12.68 18.76 -1.00
N SER A 139 13.67 19.33 -0.31
CA SER A 139 14.96 18.67 -0.13
C SER A 139 14.83 17.41 0.74
N ASN A 140 13.96 17.42 1.75
CA ASN A 140 13.69 16.28 2.63
C ASN A 140 12.56 15.39 2.09
N ILE A 141 12.78 14.73 0.96
CA ILE A 141 11.73 13.95 0.29
C ILE A 141 11.21 12.80 1.17
N VAL A 142 12.08 12.16 1.96
CA VAL A 142 11.71 10.97 2.77
C VAL A 142 12.06 11.19 4.24
N ASP A 143 11.13 10.87 5.13
CA ASP A 143 11.46 10.57 6.54
C ASP A 143 11.40 9.07 6.79
N MET A 144 12.32 8.60 7.63
CA MET A 144 12.35 7.25 8.17
C MET A 144 12.06 7.34 9.67
N LEU A 145 10.89 6.84 10.07
CA LEU A 145 10.43 6.80 11.45
C LEU A 145 10.51 5.36 11.95
N PHE A 146 11.42 5.12 12.87
CA PHE A 146 11.63 3.81 13.47
C PHE A 146 10.55 3.57 14.53
N VAL A 147 10.10 2.32 14.67
CA VAL A 147 9.04 1.98 15.64
C VAL A 147 9.42 2.24 17.10
N ASP A 148 10.70 2.48 17.41
CA ASP A 148 11.20 2.92 18.72
C ASP A 148 10.96 4.42 19.01
N GLY A 149 10.49 5.18 18.01
CA GLY A 149 10.19 6.61 18.11
C GLY A 149 11.27 7.54 17.58
N THR A 150 12.44 7.01 17.21
CA THR A 150 13.47 7.83 16.57
C THR A 150 13.14 8.11 15.10
N LYS A 151 13.62 9.24 14.60
CA LYS A 151 13.38 9.70 13.23
C LYS A 151 14.68 10.10 12.54
N ARG A 152 14.73 9.88 11.23
CA ARG A 152 15.77 10.37 10.32
C ARG A 152 15.11 11.04 9.12
N GLU A 153 15.40 12.31 8.90
CA GLU A 153 15.01 13.03 7.69
C GLU A 153 16.09 12.83 6.63
N ILE A 154 15.69 12.38 5.45
CA ILE A 154 16.60 12.06 4.35
C ILE A 154 16.53 13.19 3.34
N SER A 155 17.67 13.86 3.16
CA SER A 155 17.83 14.93 2.18
C SER A 155 18.30 14.41 0.83
N PHE A 156 17.81 15.01 -0.25
CA PHE A 156 18.17 14.72 -1.62
C PHE A 156 18.70 15.99 -2.32
N PRO A 157 19.73 15.89 -3.18
CA PRO A 157 20.43 14.67 -3.61
C PRO A 157 21.18 14.01 -2.46
N TYR A 158 21.09 12.68 -2.37
CA TYR A 158 21.75 11.94 -1.30
C TYR A 158 23.27 11.94 -1.55
N PRO A 159 24.09 12.25 -0.52
CA PRO A 159 25.53 12.37 -0.69
C PRO A 159 26.17 11.02 -1.06
N GLU A 160 27.24 11.09 -1.84
CA GLU A 160 28.14 9.97 -2.06
C GLU A 160 29.19 9.90 -0.94
N ASP A 161 29.63 8.69 -0.63
CA ASP A 161 30.82 8.45 0.18
C ASP A 161 32.11 8.73 -0.61
N ASP A 162 33.27 8.60 0.04
CA ASP A 162 34.59 8.80 -0.59
C ASP A 162 34.87 7.84 -1.77
N LYS A 163 34.04 6.82 -1.96
CA LYS A 163 34.12 5.82 -3.05
C LYS A 163 33.07 6.06 -4.14
N GLY A 164 32.35 7.18 -4.08
CA GLY A 164 31.29 7.52 -5.05
C GLY A 164 30.01 6.71 -4.87
N LYS A 165 29.82 6.06 -3.73
CA LYS A 165 28.63 5.24 -3.45
C LYS A 165 27.63 5.95 -2.57
N ARG A 166 26.35 5.70 -2.82
CA ARG A 166 25.24 6.13 -1.95
C ARG A 166 24.83 4.97 -1.06
N GLU A 167 25.46 4.86 0.10
CA GLU A 167 25.16 3.82 1.09
C GLU A 167 24.54 4.45 2.35
N TRP A 168 23.62 3.73 2.98
CA TRP A 168 23.08 4.16 4.27
C TRP A 168 24.17 4.14 5.34
N PRO A 169 24.11 5.05 6.34
CA PRO A 169 25.06 5.03 7.45
C PRO A 169 25.00 3.69 8.20
N ALA A 170 26.16 3.16 8.61
CA ALA A 170 26.25 1.84 9.26
C ALA A 170 25.35 1.73 10.51
N GLU A 171 25.28 2.79 11.32
CA GLU A 171 24.37 2.90 12.47
C GLU A 171 22.89 2.68 12.12
N MET A 172 22.47 3.09 10.91
CA MET A 172 21.12 2.90 10.42
C MET A 172 20.90 1.45 10.00
N ALA A 173 21.89 0.86 9.30
CA ALA A 173 21.86 -0.54 8.90
C ALA A 173 21.83 -1.50 10.10
N GLU A 174 22.54 -1.17 11.19
CA GLU A 174 22.47 -1.89 12.46
C GLU A 174 21.10 -1.75 13.11
N LYS A 175 20.57 -0.52 13.14
CA LYS A 175 19.28 -0.22 13.79
C LYS A 175 18.10 -0.97 13.17
N VAL A 176 18.11 -1.19 11.86
CA VAL A 176 16.99 -1.87 11.17
C VAL A 176 16.97 -3.37 11.38
N GLN A 177 18.01 -4.00 11.94
CA GLN A 177 18.06 -5.44 12.13
C GLN A 177 16.91 -5.91 13.04
N GLY A 178 15.84 -6.41 12.41
CA GLY A 178 14.62 -6.87 13.09
C GLY A 178 13.64 -5.76 13.47
N THR A 179 13.89 -4.49 13.10
CA THR A 179 13.01 -3.36 13.45
C THR A 179 12.41 -2.74 12.20
N PRO A 180 11.07 -2.77 12.01
CA PRO A 180 10.45 -2.20 10.83
C PRO A 180 10.43 -0.67 10.86
N ILE A 181 10.36 -0.06 9.69
CA ILE A 181 10.42 1.40 9.50
C ILE A 181 9.14 1.89 8.84
N ILE A 182 8.62 3.00 9.35
CA ILE A 182 7.56 3.77 8.71
C ILE A 182 8.24 4.80 7.81
N TYR A 183 7.93 4.78 6.53
CA TYR A 183 8.42 5.76 5.58
C TYR A 183 7.32 6.81 5.33
N ARG A 184 7.71 8.08 5.43
CA ARG A 184 6.88 9.22 5.04
C ARG A 184 7.50 9.86 3.81
N VAL A 185 6.76 9.95 2.71
CA VAL A 185 7.23 10.45 1.42
C VAL A 185 6.48 11.73 1.06
N ARG A 186 7.21 12.84 0.95
CA ARG A 186 6.70 14.14 0.54
C ARG A 186 6.77 14.26 -0.98
N LEU A 187 5.61 14.44 -1.60
CA LEU A 187 5.49 14.54 -3.06
C LEU A 187 5.52 15.99 -3.60
N HIS A 188 5.38 16.98 -2.71
CA HIS A 188 5.43 18.41 -3.04
C HIS A 188 5.83 19.23 -1.81
N LYS A 189 6.57 20.32 -1.98
CA LYS A 189 7.06 21.20 -0.89
C LYS A 189 5.96 21.96 -0.15
N ASP A 190 4.88 22.27 -0.86
CA ASP A 190 3.71 22.98 -0.33
C ASP A 190 2.59 22.04 0.12
N GLU A 191 2.77 20.71 -0.02
CA GLU A 191 1.80 19.73 0.48
C GLU A 191 2.08 19.42 1.96
N THR A 192 1.05 19.55 2.79
CA THR A 192 1.16 19.24 4.23
C THR A 192 1.07 17.75 4.52
N ALA A 193 0.31 17.02 3.71
CA ALA A 193 0.18 15.58 3.82
C ALA A 193 1.33 14.87 3.10
N ALA A 194 1.66 13.68 3.58
CA ALA A 194 2.68 12.84 2.97
C ALA A 194 2.18 11.41 2.83
N ALA A 195 2.70 10.71 1.84
CA ALA A 195 2.36 9.34 1.57
C ALA A 195 3.10 8.42 2.55
N ILE A 196 2.39 7.46 3.14
CA ILE A 196 2.91 6.59 4.19
C ILE A 196 3.08 5.17 3.65
N TYR A 197 4.24 4.58 3.89
CA TYR A 197 4.53 3.20 3.56
C TYR A 197 5.08 2.48 4.80
N PHE A 198 4.42 1.40 5.21
CA PHE A 198 4.86 0.60 6.34
C PHE A 198 4.55 -0.88 6.13
N ASN A 199 5.54 -1.75 6.32
CA ASN A 199 5.37 -3.18 6.35
C ASN A 199 6.00 -3.74 7.63
N PRO A 200 5.24 -4.44 8.50
CA PRO A 200 5.77 -4.98 9.76
C PRO A 200 6.85 -6.03 9.56
N LEU A 201 6.90 -6.68 8.39
CA LEU A 201 7.87 -7.70 8.03
C LEU A 201 9.06 -7.15 7.22
N ASP A 202 9.06 -5.85 6.93
CA ASP A 202 10.20 -5.19 6.29
C ASP A 202 11.15 -4.62 7.35
N THR A 203 12.20 -5.38 7.63
CA THR A 203 13.21 -5.08 8.66
C THR A 203 14.58 -4.80 8.03
N ARG A 204 14.57 -4.22 6.82
CA ARG A 204 15.78 -3.84 6.09
C ARG A 204 15.62 -2.45 5.50
N LEU A 205 16.76 -1.81 5.24
CA LEU A 205 16.79 -0.58 4.47
C LEU A 205 16.61 -0.90 2.97
N PRO A 206 15.98 -0.01 2.20
CA PRO A 206 15.98 -0.10 0.74
C PRO A 206 17.43 -0.10 0.25
N PRO A 207 17.88 -1.09 -0.53
CA PRO A 207 19.28 -1.22 -0.91
C PRO A 207 19.73 -0.15 -1.90
N VAL A 208 18.82 0.59 -2.54
CA VAL A 208 19.16 1.56 -3.59
C VAL A 208 18.54 2.91 -3.28
N ILE A 209 19.38 3.93 -3.32
CA ILE A 209 19.01 5.36 -3.32
C ILE A 209 19.32 5.88 -4.71
N TYR A 210 18.31 6.41 -5.41
CA TYR A 210 18.49 6.87 -6.78
C TYR A 210 19.39 8.10 -6.84
N ALA A 211 20.33 8.09 -7.79
CA ALA A 211 21.25 9.20 -8.02
C ALA A 211 20.53 10.40 -8.66
N PRO A 212 20.98 11.64 -8.40
CA PRO A 212 20.54 12.79 -9.16
C PRO A 212 20.84 12.63 -10.64
N PHE A 213 19.96 13.18 -11.47
CA PHE A 213 20.15 13.23 -12.90
C PHE A 213 20.73 14.60 -13.33
N PHE A 214 21.73 14.55 -14.21
CA PHE A 214 22.41 15.72 -14.75
C PHE A 214 22.22 15.78 -16.27
N ASP A 215 21.99 16.98 -16.81
CA ASP A 215 22.06 17.27 -18.24
C ASP A 215 23.04 18.41 -18.48
N ARG A 216 23.94 18.22 -19.45
CA ARG A 216 24.99 19.21 -19.83
C ARG A 216 25.81 19.79 -18.67
N GLY A 217 25.95 19.04 -17.57
CA GLY A 217 26.72 19.44 -16.38
C GLY A 217 25.88 20.09 -15.27
N ASP A 218 24.61 20.39 -15.53
CA ASP A 218 23.69 20.93 -14.53
C ASP A 218 22.83 19.82 -13.93
N MET A 219 22.63 19.86 -12.61
CA MET A 219 21.70 18.95 -11.94
C MET A 219 20.28 19.36 -12.29
N VAL A 220 19.51 18.42 -12.84
CA VAL A 220 18.15 18.65 -13.32
C VAL A 220 17.12 18.17 -12.30
N THR A 221 17.44 17.10 -11.59
CA THR A 221 16.63 16.57 -10.49
C THR A 221 17.54 15.96 -9.43
N PRO A 222 17.16 16.05 -8.13
CA PRO A 222 17.98 15.50 -7.04
C PRO A 222 17.95 13.96 -6.97
N VAL A 223 17.11 13.31 -7.78
CA VAL A 223 16.89 11.85 -7.81
C VAL A 223 16.80 11.35 -9.26
N TYR A 224 16.40 10.11 -9.50
CA TYR A 224 16.22 9.60 -10.87
C TYR A 224 15.12 10.37 -11.61
N TRP A 225 15.27 10.50 -12.92
CA TRP A 225 14.28 11.07 -13.82
C TRP A 225 13.83 10.04 -14.87
N GLY A 226 12.52 9.90 -15.03
CA GLY A 226 11.92 9.08 -16.08
C GLY A 226 10.80 9.81 -16.82
N SER A 227 10.87 9.82 -18.15
CA SER A 227 9.85 10.41 -19.03
C SER A 227 9.00 9.36 -19.76
N HIS A 228 9.19 8.08 -19.46
CA HIS A 228 8.50 6.96 -20.12
C HIS A 228 7.12 6.63 -19.46
N TRP A 229 6.88 7.14 -18.25
CA TRP A 229 5.62 7.01 -17.51
C TRP A 229 5.25 8.37 -16.89
N PRO A 230 3.95 8.76 -16.85
CA PRO A 230 2.77 7.94 -17.14
C PRO A 230 2.43 7.79 -18.64
N LEU A 231 2.44 8.87 -19.41
CA LEU A 231 1.75 8.91 -20.72
C LEU A 231 2.60 8.52 -21.94
N ALA A 232 3.93 8.61 -21.87
CA ALA A 232 4.76 8.53 -23.07
C ALA A 232 4.63 7.17 -23.79
N ARG A 233 4.58 7.24 -25.11
CA ARG A 233 4.59 6.08 -26.02
C ARG A 233 5.82 6.15 -26.92
N GLY A 234 6.28 5.00 -27.42
CA GLY A 234 7.37 4.95 -28.41
C GLY A 234 8.78 5.12 -27.84
N LYS A 235 8.93 5.38 -26.53
CA LYS A 235 10.22 5.53 -25.87
C LYS A 235 10.44 4.39 -24.89
N SER A 236 11.61 3.78 -25.00
CA SER A 236 12.13 2.88 -23.98
C SER A 236 12.40 3.65 -22.69
N THR A 237 12.51 2.92 -21.57
CA THR A 237 13.03 3.42 -20.30
C THR A 237 14.31 4.21 -20.57
N GLY A 238 14.32 5.48 -20.15
CA GLY A 238 15.26 6.46 -20.68
C GLY A 238 15.69 7.49 -19.65
N TRP A 239 17.00 7.54 -19.44
CA TRP A 239 17.74 8.45 -18.56
C TRP A 239 17.98 9.82 -19.22
N THR A 240 16.96 10.40 -19.87
CA THR A 240 17.11 11.69 -20.54
C THR A 240 15.97 12.62 -20.16
N ILE A 241 16.33 13.82 -19.70
CA ILE A 241 15.41 14.94 -19.84
C ILE A 241 15.39 15.37 -21.29
N ASP A 242 14.19 15.60 -21.82
CA ASP A 242 13.99 16.18 -23.13
C ASP A 242 12.73 17.02 -23.14
N ASP A 243 12.47 17.69 -24.26
CA ASP A 243 11.34 18.61 -24.42
C ASP A 243 9.96 17.96 -24.21
N ARG A 244 9.86 16.63 -24.01
CA ARG A 244 8.60 15.98 -23.62
C ARG A 244 8.11 16.35 -22.24
N ILE A 245 8.95 16.94 -21.39
CA ILE A 245 8.46 17.60 -20.18
C ILE A 245 7.33 18.59 -20.52
N TYR A 246 7.38 19.26 -21.66
CA TYR A 246 6.33 20.18 -22.12
C TYR A 246 5.11 19.51 -22.73
N TYR A 247 5.15 18.20 -23.01
CA TYR A 247 4.07 17.46 -23.68
C TYR A 247 3.36 16.45 -22.77
N SER A 248 4.02 15.96 -21.73
CA SER A 248 3.46 14.96 -20.83
C SER A 248 4.06 15.04 -19.43
N PRO A 249 3.33 14.61 -18.38
CA PRO A 249 3.90 14.37 -17.06
C PRO A 249 5.09 13.39 -17.13
N SER A 250 5.97 13.47 -16.14
CA SER A 250 7.10 12.56 -15.95
C SER A 250 7.07 11.98 -14.53
N HIS A 251 8.12 11.25 -14.15
CA HIS A 251 8.28 10.77 -12.79
C HIS A 251 9.72 10.86 -12.29
N ASN A 252 9.85 10.79 -10.97
CA ASN A 252 11.10 10.84 -10.24
C ASN A 252 11.13 9.68 -9.25
N SER A 253 12.10 8.78 -9.38
CA SER A 253 12.26 7.64 -8.48
C SER A 253 13.26 7.99 -7.40
N VAL A 254 12.88 7.77 -6.14
CA VAL A 254 13.60 8.31 -4.98
C VAL A 254 14.46 7.25 -4.31
N ILE A 255 13.85 6.13 -3.92
CA ILE A 255 14.49 4.93 -3.36
C ILE A 255 13.74 3.69 -3.83
N THR A 256 14.45 2.57 -3.98
CA THR A 256 13.85 1.28 -4.36
C THR A 256 14.34 0.14 -3.46
N TRP A 257 13.45 -0.83 -3.24
CA TRP A 257 13.75 -2.12 -2.63
C TRP A 257 14.44 -3.09 -3.60
N ALA A 258 14.47 -2.79 -4.91
CA ALA A 258 14.93 -3.70 -5.94
C ALA A 258 14.32 -5.10 -5.73
N HIS A 259 15.10 -6.16 -5.90
CA HIS A 259 14.65 -7.52 -5.60
C HIS A 259 14.67 -7.89 -4.09
N SER A 260 14.98 -6.93 -3.20
CA SER A 260 14.95 -7.13 -1.74
C SER A 260 13.53 -6.95 -1.20
N ARG A 261 12.76 -8.04 -1.12
CA ARG A 261 11.35 -8.00 -0.66
C ARG A 261 11.18 -8.38 0.81
N PRO A 262 10.26 -7.75 1.57
CA PRO A 262 9.92 -8.23 2.91
C PRO A 262 9.47 -9.69 2.91
N ALA A 263 9.48 -10.33 4.08
CA ALA A 263 8.93 -11.67 4.21
C ALA A 263 7.44 -11.68 3.79
N SER A 264 7.03 -12.71 3.04
CA SER A 264 5.64 -12.87 2.62
C SER A 264 4.76 -13.34 3.78
N LEU A 265 3.52 -12.86 3.85
CA LEU A 265 2.48 -13.36 4.75
C LEU A 265 2.16 -14.83 4.50
N SER A 266 2.20 -15.25 3.23
CA SER A 266 1.97 -16.63 2.83
C SER A 266 2.75 -16.94 1.58
N ARG A 267 3.21 -18.20 1.47
CA ARG A 267 3.86 -18.74 0.27
C ARG A 267 3.36 -20.16 0.02
N ALA A 268 3.01 -20.45 -1.22
CA ALA A 268 2.64 -21.79 -1.65
C ALA A 268 3.21 -22.08 -3.05
N ASN A 269 3.60 -23.33 -3.30
CA ASN A 269 3.89 -23.80 -4.65
C ASN A 269 2.76 -24.74 -5.06
N ILE A 270 2.04 -24.40 -6.13
CA ILE A 270 0.89 -25.19 -6.60
C ILE A 270 0.98 -25.41 -8.11
N VAL A 271 0.48 -26.54 -8.58
CA VAL A 271 0.24 -26.74 -10.01
C VAL A 271 -1.09 -26.07 -10.34
N THR A 272 -1.06 -25.07 -11.22
CA THR A 272 -2.24 -24.30 -11.61
C THR A 272 -2.07 -23.76 -13.04
N LEU A 273 -3.13 -23.16 -13.58
CA LEU A 273 -3.06 -22.47 -14.87
C LEU A 273 -2.36 -21.12 -14.72
N ASP A 274 -1.36 -20.91 -15.56
CA ASP A 274 -0.77 -19.61 -15.82
C ASP A 274 -1.71 -18.75 -16.68
N THR A 275 -1.39 -17.47 -16.88
CA THR A 275 -2.23 -16.55 -17.69
C THR A 275 -2.23 -16.86 -19.19
N LEU A 276 -1.37 -17.77 -19.64
CA LEU A 276 -1.33 -18.27 -21.02
C LEU A 276 -2.16 -19.55 -21.19
N GLY A 277 -2.77 -20.06 -20.12
CA GLY A 277 -3.60 -21.27 -20.12
C GLY A 277 -2.80 -22.56 -19.99
N HIS A 278 -1.53 -22.50 -19.60
CA HIS A 278 -0.70 -23.68 -19.39
C HIS A 278 -0.74 -24.12 -17.93
N SER A 279 -0.94 -25.42 -17.70
CA SER A 279 -0.83 -26.02 -16.37
C SER A 279 0.64 -26.23 -16.02
N ARG A 280 1.14 -25.53 -15.00
CA ARG A 280 2.53 -25.67 -14.52
C ARG A 280 2.63 -25.34 -13.04
N LEU A 281 3.77 -25.70 -12.44
CA LEU A 281 4.08 -25.29 -11.08
C LEU A 281 4.25 -23.77 -11.02
N MET A 282 3.55 -23.11 -10.11
CA MET A 282 3.61 -21.67 -9.85
C MET A 282 3.85 -21.43 -8.36
N THR A 283 4.60 -20.38 -8.04
CA THR A 283 4.75 -19.86 -6.69
C THR A 283 3.73 -18.74 -6.48
N LEU A 284 2.88 -18.89 -5.46
CA LEU A 284 1.94 -17.87 -4.99
C LEU A 284 2.48 -17.28 -3.70
N GLU A 285 2.68 -15.96 -3.68
CA GLU A 285 3.11 -15.24 -2.50
C GLU A 285 2.21 -14.03 -2.25
N ARG A 286 2.11 -13.64 -0.98
CA ARG A 286 1.30 -12.49 -0.56
C ARG A 286 2.05 -11.59 0.41
N TRP A 287 1.86 -10.29 0.27
CA TRP A 287 2.37 -9.26 1.15
C TRP A 287 1.29 -8.23 1.46
N ALA A 288 1.43 -7.53 2.58
CA ALA A 288 0.57 -6.41 2.93
C ALA A 288 1.37 -5.26 3.53
N TRP A 289 1.00 -4.04 3.16
CA TRP A 289 1.54 -2.80 3.67
C TRP A 289 0.41 -1.95 4.22
N LEU A 290 0.66 -1.23 5.31
CA LEU A 290 -0.16 -0.11 5.72
C LEU A 290 0.22 1.11 4.87
N ILE A 291 -0.77 1.73 4.23
CA ILE A 291 -0.59 2.91 3.38
C ILE A 291 -1.58 4.01 3.74
N ALA A 292 -1.18 5.26 3.51
CA ALA A 292 -2.06 6.43 3.65
C ALA A 292 -1.49 7.63 2.89
N MET A 293 -2.27 8.70 2.79
CA MET A 293 -1.79 10.06 2.53
C MET A 293 -2.36 10.96 3.63
N THR A 294 -1.50 11.47 4.51
CA THR A 294 -1.92 12.12 5.76
C THR A 294 -0.91 13.12 6.27
N ASP A 295 -1.37 14.12 7.02
CA ASP A 295 -0.60 15.07 7.81
C ASP A 295 -0.41 14.64 9.28
N ALA A 296 -0.72 13.36 9.59
CA ALA A 296 -0.55 12.81 10.93
C ALA A 296 0.87 12.99 11.48
N SER A 297 0.93 13.36 12.76
CA SER A 297 2.19 13.50 13.49
C SER A 297 2.95 12.17 13.63
N ASP A 298 4.24 12.26 13.96
CA ASP A 298 5.09 11.08 14.16
C ASP A 298 4.52 10.13 15.22
N SER A 299 3.98 10.67 16.33
CA SER A 299 3.38 9.86 17.40
C SER A 299 2.12 9.13 16.93
N GLN A 300 1.27 9.78 16.12
CA GLN A 300 0.10 9.13 15.54
C GLN A 300 0.50 8.01 14.58
N LEU A 301 1.49 8.24 13.69
CA LEU A 301 1.97 7.21 12.77
C LEU A 301 2.56 5.99 13.51
N LEU A 302 3.30 6.23 14.60
CA LEU A 302 3.82 5.17 15.47
C LEU A 302 2.70 4.34 16.11
N GLU A 303 1.66 5.01 16.62
CA GLU A 303 0.49 4.31 17.18
C GLU A 303 -0.20 3.43 16.13
N TRP A 304 -0.45 3.98 14.94
CA TRP A 304 -1.05 3.23 13.83
C TRP A 304 -0.20 2.03 13.39
N ALA A 305 1.10 2.23 13.19
CA ALA A 305 2.02 1.19 12.80
C ALA A 305 2.06 0.07 13.86
N ARG A 306 2.19 0.43 15.14
CA ARG A 306 2.18 -0.54 16.25
C ARG A 306 0.86 -1.31 16.31
N SER A 307 -0.27 -0.62 16.18
CA SER A 307 -1.61 -1.24 16.16
C SER A 307 -1.79 -2.19 14.96
N PHE A 308 -1.21 -1.86 13.81
CA PHE A 308 -1.27 -2.72 12.62
C PHE A 308 -0.41 -3.97 12.78
N SER A 309 0.78 -3.84 13.40
CA SER A 309 1.70 -4.95 13.66
C SER A 309 1.29 -5.86 14.81
N HIS A 310 0.58 -5.32 15.81
CA HIS A 310 0.21 -6.01 17.04
C HIS A 310 -1.31 -5.89 17.26
N PRO A 311 -2.13 -6.68 16.54
CA PRO A 311 -3.57 -6.68 16.73
C PRO A 311 -3.93 -7.09 18.17
N PRO A 312 -5.03 -6.58 18.74
CA PRO A 312 -5.47 -6.99 20.07
C PRO A 312 -5.96 -8.45 20.05
N SER A 313 -5.85 -9.14 21.19
CA SER A 313 -6.62 -10.37 21.40
C SER A 313 -8.07 -10.04 21.70
N VAL A 314 -8.99 -10.96 21.38
CA VAL A 314 -10.41 -10.78 21.62
C VAL A 314 -10.99 -12.02 22.28
N GLU A 315 -11.68 -11.83 23.40
CA GLU A 315 -12.57 -12.85 23.96
C GLU A 315 -14.00 -12.54 23.53
N ILE A 316 -14.79 -13.54 23.16
CA ILE A 316 -16.12 -13.34 22.60
C ILE A 316 -17.18 -14.24 23.26
N THR A 317 -18.36 -13.67 23.47
CA THR A 317 -19.60 -14.38 23.80
C THR A 317 -20.69 -14.01 22.80
N GLY A 318 -21.57 -14.96 22.48
CA GLY A 318 -22.57 -14.78 21.41
C GLY A 318 -22.01 -14.95 19.99
N GLY A 319 -20.78 -15.43 19.86
CA GLY A 319 -20.12 -15.75 18.60
C GLY A 319 -18.82 -16.51 18.87
N ARG A 320 -18.03 -16.73 17.81
CA ARG A 320 -16.72 -17.38 17.88
C ARG A 320 -15.73 -16.70 16.94
N LEU A 321 -14.47 -16.62 17.35
CA LEU A 321 -13.39 -16.20 16.46
C LEU A 321 -13.15 -17.23 15.37
N ASP A 322 -12.71 -16.76 14.22
CA ASP A 322 -12.21 -17.62 13.15
C ASP A 322 -10.81 -18.19 13.51
N PHE A 323 -10.38 -19.27 12.84
CA PHE A 323 -9.09 -19.92 13.13
C PHE A 323 -7.92 -18.93 12.97
N ASP A 324 -7.85 -18.25 11.82
CA ASP A 324 -7.00 -17.09 11.61
C ASP A 324 -7.82 -15.83 11.90
N SER A 325 -7.95 -15.53 13.20
CA SER A 325 -8.88 -14.51 13.67
C SER A 325 -8.48 -13.08 13.29
N TYR A 326 -7.21 -12.79 13.00
CA TYR A 326 -6.80 -11.50 12.47
C TYR A 326 -6.25 -11.66 11.05
N VAL A 327 -6.74 -10.83 10.13
CA VAL A 327 -6.34 -10.83 8.72
C VAL A 327 -5.60 -9.51 8.43
N PRO A 328 -4.25 -9.52 8.41
CA PRO A 328 -3.45 -8.31 8.20
C PRO A 328 -3.81 -7.56 6.93
N GLU A 329 -4.13 -8.29 5.86
CA GLU A 329 -4.54 -7.74 4.56
C GLU A 329 -5.70 -6.76 4.69
N ARG A 330 -6.63 -7.02 5.60
CA ARG A 330 -7.83 -6.20 5.81
C ARG A 330 -7.80 -5.50 7.16
N ARG A 331 -6.73 -5.63 7.95
CA ARG A 331 -6.64 -5.05 9.30
C ARG A 331 -7.81 -5.45 10.21
N ALA A 332 -8.40 -6.62 9.95
CA ALA A 332 -9.69 -6.99 10.48
C ALA A 332 -9.63 -8.23 11.36
N ILE A 333 -10.40 -8.19 12.44
CA ILE A 333 -10.66 -9.33 13.30
C ILE A 333 -11.89 -10.06 12.75
N CYS A 334 -11.71 -11.27 12.25
CA CYS A 334 -12.73 -12.10 11.63
C CYS A 334 -13.38 -13.02 12.67
N LEU A 335 -14.70 -13.00 12.72
CA LEU A 335 -15.49 -13.80 13.64
C LEU A 335 -16.83 -14.20 13.04
N THR A 336 -17.43 -15.25 13.59
CA THR A 336 -18.80 -15.66 13.28
C THR A 336 -19.75 -15.28 14.40
N VAL A 337 -20.86 -14.65 14.06
CA VAL A 337 -21.94 -14.25 14.99
C VAL A 337 -22.95 -15.39 15.11
N ASP A 338 -23.20 -15.83 16.34
CA ASP A 338 -24.10 -16.95 16.66
C ASP A 338 -25.36 -16.51 17.42
N SER A 339 -25.38 -15.27 17.91
CA SER A 339 -26.46 -14.70 18.71
C SER A 339 -26.78 -13.27 18.31
N ALA A 340 -28.03 -12.85 18.59
CA ALA A 340 -28.46 -11.47 18.39
C ALA A 340 -27.73 -10.48 19.33
N THR A 341 -27.08 -10.95 20.39
CA THR A 341 -26.21 -10.12 21.24
C THR A 341 -24.83 -10.73 21.28
N VAL A 342 -23.84 -9.94 20.87
CA VAL A 342 -22.43 -10.30 20.89
C VAL A 342 -21.71 -9.38 21.86
N SER A 343 -20.92 -9.93 22.76
CA SER A 343 -20.02 -9.17 23.61
C SER A 343 -18.60 -9.63 23.38
N MET A 344 -17.72 -8.67 23.12
CA MET A 344 -16.29 -8.88 22.90
C MET A 344 -15.50 -8.11 23.96
N THR A 345 -14.49 -8.74 24.54
CA THR A 345 -13.47 -8.06 25.36
C THR A 345 -12.24 -7.88 24.48
N ILE A 346 -11.94 -6.64 24.11
CA ILE A 346 -10.78 -6.29 23.28
C ILE A 346 -9.60 -6.06 24.23
N GLN A 347 -8.54 -6.84 24.08
CA GLN A 347 -7.37 -6.84 24.96
C GLN A 347 -6.13 -6.37 24.19
N PRO A 348 -5.85 -5.04 24.19
CA PRO A 348 -4.67 -4.50 23.53
C PRO A 348 -3.37 -4.80 24.29
N THR A 349 -2.31 -5.18 23.57
CA THR A 349 -0.92 -5.19 24.08
C THR A 349 -0.19 -3.87 23.77
N VAL A 350 -0.63 -3.19 22.71
CA VAL A 350 -0.32 -1.80 22.35
C VAL A 350 -1.64 -1.08 22.07
N THR A 351 -1.67 0.25 22.05
CA THR A 351 -2.87 1.01 21.66
C THR A 351 -3.47 0.45 20.37
N CYS A 352 -4.69 -0.08 20.46
CA CYS A 352 -5.44 -0.53 19.29
C CYS A 352 -6.17 0.68 18.69
N VAL A 353 -5.83 1.02 17.45
CA VAL A 353 -6.36 2.18 16.75
C VAL A 353 -7.34 1.73 15.68
N ASN A 354 -8.58 2.20 15.82
CA ASN A 354 -9.70 2.00 14.91
C ASN A 354 -9.88 0.55 14.47
N PRO A 355 -10.20 -0.36 15.42
CA PRO A 355 -10.33 -1.77 15.11
C PRO A 355 -11.43 -2.02 14.07
N VAL A 356 -11.16 -2.97 13.19
CA VAL A 356 -12.10 -3.46 12.18
C VAL A 356 -12.51 -4.88 12.54
N PHE A 357 -13.80 -5.18 12.43
CA PHE A 357 -14.35 -6.52 12.63
C PHE A 357 -15.11 -6.98 11.39
N GLU A 358 -14.83 -8.19 10.92
CA GLU A 358 -15.62 -8.87 9.90
C GLU A 358 -16.53 -9.90 10.56
N LEU A 359 -17.84 -9.60 10.57
CA LEU A 359 -18.86 -10.33 11.30
C LEU A 359 -19.62 -11.26 10.35
N ARG A 360 -19.15 -12.51 10.20
CA ARG A 360 -19.82 -13.51 9.36
C ARG A 360 -21.09 -14.01 10.06
N GLY A 361 -22.18 -14.17 9.31
CA GLY A 361 -23.47 -14.62 9.87
C GLY A 361 -24.19 -13.57 10.72
N ALA A 362 -23.69 -12.33 10.80
CA ALA A 362 -24.38 -11.25 11.48
C ALA A 362 -25.76 -11.00 10.86
N PRO A 363 -26.84 -10.88 11.66
CA PRO A 363 -28.12 -10.42 11.15
C PRO A 363 -27.94 -9.01 10.56
N GLY A 364 -28.50 -8.75 9.38
CA GLY A 364 -28.15 -7.54 8.61
C GLY A 364 -28.41 -6.20 9.33
N THR A 365 -29.34 -6.17 10.30
CA THR A 365 -29.67 -4.95 11.05
C THR A 365 -28.97 -4.90 12.40
N LEU A 366 -27.97 -4.03 12.52
CA LEU A 366 -27.29 -3.68 13.77
C LEU A 366 -28.09 -2.59 14.50
N LEU A 367 -28.66 -2.93 15.68
CA LEU A 367 -29.52 -2.04 16.46
C LEU A 367 -28.72 -1.09 17.36
N SER A 368 -27.59 -1.54 17.90
CA SER A 368 -26.73 -0.71 18.75
C SER A 368 -25.32 -1.25 18.84
N VAL A 369 -24.36 -0.34 18.95
CA VAL A 369 -22.96 -0.58 19.28
C VAL A 369 -22.65 0.17 20.57
N ALA A 370 -22.01 -0.48 21.54
CA ALA A 370 -21.53 0.16 22.74
C ALA A 370 -20.10 -0.27 23.05
N LEU A 371 -19.24 0.69 23.39
CA LEU A 371 -17.86 0.47 23.81
C LEU A 371 -17.70 1.00 25.23
N ALA A 372 -17.09 0.23 26.14
CA ALA A 372 -16.94 0.61 27.55
C ALA A 372 -18.28 0.97 28.23
N ALA A 373 -19.33 0.18 27.95
CA ALA A 373 -20.73 0.42 28.34
C ALA A 373 -21.35 1.74 27.83
N ARG A 374 -20.64 2.52 27.00
CA ARG A 374 -21.14 3.74 26.37
C ARG A 374 -21.69 3.43 24.97
N PRO A 375 -22.97 3.72 24.68
CA PRO A 375 -23.49 3.66 23.32
C PRO A 375 -22.70 4.59 22.38
N LEU A 376 -22.30 4.07 21.22
CA LEU A 376 -21.65 4.84 20.17
C LEU A 376 -22.70 5.55 19.31
N LYS A 377 -22.41 6.80 18.96
CA LYS A 377 -23.25 7.64 18.09
C LYS A 377 -22.90 7.41 16.62
N HIS A 378 -23.76 7.92 15.75
CA HIS A 378 -23.45 8.03 14.32
C HIS A 378 -22.13 8.77 14.11
N GLY A 379 -21.25 8.21 13.28
CA GLY A 379 -19.90 8.75 13.03
C GLY A 379 -18.81 8.17 13.93
N GLU A 380 -19.13 7.58 15.08
CA GLU A 380 -18.16 6.89 15.94
C GLU A 380 -17.92 5.42 15.52
N TYR A 381 -18.70 4.94 14.55
CA TYR A 381 -18.53 3.64 13.90
C TYR A 381 -19.17 3.65 12.51
N ALA A 382 -18.78 2.68 11.69
CA ALA A 382 -19.41 2.39 10.41
C ALA A 382 -19.74 0.90 10.31
N TRP A 383 -20.93 0.59 9.80
CA TRP A 383 -21.43 -0.79 9.61
C TRP A 383 -22.05 -0.92 8.23
N ASP A 384 -21.70 -1.97 7.50
CA ASP A 384 -22.21 -2.21 6.13
C ASP A 384 -22.98 -3.53 5.96
N GLY A 385 -23.29 -4.22 7.06
CA GLY A 385 -23.91 -5.54 7.05
C GLY A 385 -22.92 -6.70 7.25
N ARG A 386 -21.62 -6.45 7.11
CA ARG A 386 -20.56 -7.44 7.33
C ARG A 386 -19.35 -6.87 8.07
N THR A 387 -18.92 -5.67 7.73
CA THR A 387 -17.75 -5.00 8.27
C THR A 387 -18.19 -3.93 9.27
N LEU A 388 -17.65 -4.01 10.48
CA LEU A 388 -17.76 -2.98 11.51
C LEU A 388 -16.40 -2.30 11.67
N TRP A 389 -16.32 -1.01 11.39
CA TRP A 389 -15.18 -0.17 11.72
C TRP A 389 -15.54 0.73 12.90
N LEU A 390 -14.63 0.91 13.87
CA LEU A 390 -14.83 1.78 15.03
C LEU A 390 -13.88 2.98 14.96
N ASP A 391 -14.36 4.18 15.29
CA ASP A 391 -13.51 5.35 15.55
C ASP A 391 -13.12 5.34 17.03
N ALA A 392 -12.07 4.60 17.37
CA ALA A 392 -11.70 4.38 18.76
C ALA A 392 -10.21 4.07 18.94
N LYS A 393 -9.64 4.61 20.02
CA LYS A 393 -8.35 4.19 20.56
C LYS A 393 -8.56 3.41 21.85
N ILE A 394 -8.15 2.15 21.85
CA ILE A 394 -8.34 1.23 22.98
C ILE A 394 -6.95 0.95 23.57
N THR A 395 -6.68 1.50 24.74
CA THR A 395 -5.36 1.44 25.42
C THR A 395 -5.31 0.44 26.57
N GLN A 396 -6.46 -0.07 26.99
CA GLN A 396 -6.65 -1.03 28.07
C GLN A 396 -7.76 -2.01 27.67
N PRO A 397 -7.95 -3.14 28.37
CA PRO A 397 -9.06 -4.04 28.09
C PRO A 397 -10.41 -3.32 28.16
N GLU A 398 -11.18 -3.36 27.07
CA GLU A 398 -12.49 -2.70 26.96
C GLU A 398 -13.53 -3.64 26.36
N GLN A 399 -14.78 -3.50 26.81
CA GLN A 399 -15.89 -4.32 26.32
C GLN A 399 -16.60 -3.63 25.14
N LEU A 400 -16.71 -4.33 24.02
CA LEU A 400 -17.55 -3.98 22.87
C LEU A 400 -18.80 -4.85 22.86
N GLN A 401 -19.98 -4.23 22.93
CA GLN A 401 -21.27 -4.91 22.84
C GLN A 401 -21.97 -4.55 21.53
N LEU A 402 -22.42 -5.57 20.81
CA LEU A 402 -23.21 -5.45 19.58
C LEU A 402 -24.59 -6.08 19.80
N LYS A 403 -25.65 -5.37 19.41
CA LYS A 403 -27.01 -5.93 19.39
C LYS A 403 -27.56 -5.87 17.99
N PHE A 404 -27.99 -7.02 17.49
CA PHE A 404 -28.61 -7.18 16.19
C PHE A 404 -30.12 -7.40 16.33
N ALA A 405 -30.87 -7.04 15.30
CA ALA A 405 -32.27 -7.43 15.21
C ALA A 405 -32.35 -8.96 15.09
N LYS A 406 -33.36 -9.57 15.71
CA LYS A 406 -33.62 -11.00 15.49
C LYS A 406 -33.93 -11.21 14.01
N THR A 407 -33.28 -12.18 13.38
CA THR A 407 -33.65 -12.64 12.05
C THR A 407 -35.12 -13.09 12.09
N PRO A 408 -36.01 -12.61 11.20
CA PRO A 408 -37.36 -13.15 11.12
C PRO A 408 -37.25 -14.66 10.96
N ALA A 409 -37.98 -15.43 11.77
CA ALA A 409 -38.06 -16.86 11.57
C ALA A 409 -38.56 -17.09 10.13
N SER A 410 -37.74 -17.70 9.28
CA SER A 410 -38.22 -18.15 7.98
C SER A 410 -39.29 -19.19 8.29
N HIS A 411 -40.56 -18.85 8.07
CA HIS A 411 -41.62 -19.84 8.02
C HIS A 411 -41.25 -20.83 6.90
N ARG A 412 -40.76 -22.00 7.29
CA ARG A 412 -40.75 -23.20 6.46
C ARG A 412 -41.90 -24.08 6.90
#